data_AF-A0A537HLD2-F1
#
_entry.id   AF-A0A537HLD2-F1
#
_cell.length_a   1.000
_cell.length_b   1.000
_cell.length_c   1.000
_cell.angle_alpha   90.00
_cell.angle_beta   90.00
_cell.angle_gamma   90.00
#
_symmetry.space_group_name_H-M   'P 1'
#
loop_
_entity.id
_entity.type
_entity.pdbx_description
1 polymer ?
#
loop_
_entity_poly.entity_id
_entity_poly.type
_entity_poly.pdbx_seq_one_letter_code
_entity_poly.pdbx_strand_id
1 'polypeptide(L)'
;MLIEVELQQKRDFLQKWPEAQFFLSDLDQELSALSFIRSILLIEPEHNMRLNRAEFLILIDQENLADRQKARSMINELRRHSNIRMEDLILSQGKLIDFLKSSEKNPIKEMLSDKIAIYLPQSFWNLIRNAYIHGTRIRFDNERTNLSKIKESDLAYNLAKFGYKELGPEIRQGKDYSMEYIISSILMGDDPRRVAAASILISKNRPSFELLKFLSMRHGFAEKLLGLLEAINDISPAPEFSDAISAFKERGINPSSVDDGQIRNLMELYVPRTG
;
A
#
# COMPACT_ATOMS: atom_id res chain seq x y z
N MET A 1 29.40 7.21 4.17
CA MET A 1 29.21 5.96 3.39
C MET A 1 27.78 5.78 2.89
N LEU A 2 26.74 5.49 3.71
CA LEU A 2 25.36 5.30 3.18
C LEU A 2 24.72 6.58 2.61
N ILE A 3 24.95 7.75 3.23
CA ILE A 3 24.45 9.04 2.68
C ILE A 3 25.04 9.32 1.31
N GLU A 4 26.35 9.12 1.16
CA GLU A 4 27.07 9.42 -0.08
C GLU A 4 26.55 8.55 -1.22
N VAL A 5 26.20 7.28 -0.93
CA VAL A 5 25.53 6.39 -1.88
C VAL A 5 24.17 6.93 -2.29
N GLU A 6 23.32 7.35 -1.33
CA GLU A 6 21.99 7.93 -1.64
C GLU A 6 22.09 9.25 -2.42
N LEU A 7 23.06 10.10 -2.09
CA LEU A 7 23.32 11.35 -2.81
C LEU A 7 23.80 11.07 -4.24
N GLN A 8 24.67 10.09 -4.41
CA GLN A 8 25.14 9.68 -5.74
C GLN A 8 23.98 9.11 -6.56
N GLN A 9 23.16 8.23 -5.98
CA GLN A 9 21.96 7.69 -6.63
C GLN A 9 20.98 8.79 -7.03
N LYS A 10 20.69 9.76 -6.14
CA LYS A 10 19.85 10.92 -6.45
C LYS A 10 20.44 11.76 -7.60
N ARG A 11 21.76 11.97 -7.59
CA ARG A 11 22.45 12.72 -8.66
C ARG A 11 22.37 11.99 -10.00
N ASP A 12 22.67 10.69 -10.02
CA ASP A 12 22.65 9.88 -11.24
C ASP A 12 21.23 9.82 -11.83
N PHE A 13 20.23 9.66 -10.96
CA PHE A 13 18.82 9.70 -11.34
C PHE A 13 18.43 11.04 -11.97
N LEU A 14 18.80 12.17 -11.35
CA LEU A 14 18.47 13.51 -11.87
C LEU A 14 19.23 13.87 -13.14
N GLN A 15 20.44 13.36 -13.32
CA GLN A 15 21.17 13.52 -14.59
C GLN A 15 20.47 12.83 -15.75
N LYS A 16 19.83 11.68 -15.47
CA LYS A 16 19.11 10.90 -16.47
C LYS A 16 17.68 11.39 -16.70
N TRP A 17 17.04 11.90 -15.65
CA TRP A 17 15.65 12.38 -15.65
C TRP A 17 15.56 13.81 -15.10
N PRO A 18 16.04 14.84 -15.84
CA PRO A 18 16.05 16.22 -15.37
C PRO A 18 14.66 16.77 -15.01
N GLU A 19 13.61 16.28 -15.66
CA GLU A 19 12.21 16.64 -15.37
C GLU A 19 11.79 16.27 -13.94
N ALA A 20 12.45 15.29 -13.32
CA ALA A 20 12.18 14.95 -11.92
C ALA A 20 12.61 16.06 -10.95
N GLN A 21 13.49 16.97 -11.39
CA GLN A 21 13.91 18.11 -10.58
C GLN A 21 12.74 19.03 -10.21
N PHE A 22 11.73 19.17 -11.08
CA PHE A 22 10.58 20.03 -10.81
C PHE A 22 9.80 19.55 -9.59
N PHE A 23 9.30 18.32 -9.62
CA PHE A 23 8.51 17.81 -8.49
C PHE A 23 9.33 17.63 -7.22
N LEU A 24 10.64 17.38 -7.31
CA LEU A 24 11.51 17.33 -6.13
C LEU A 24 11.73 18.71 -5.50
N SER A 25 11.82 19.76 -6.33
CA SER A 25 11.95 21.14 -5.83
C SER A 25 10.65 21.59 -5.15
N ASP A 26 9.50 21.30 -5.77
CA ASP A 26 8.19 21.58 -5.17
C ASP A 26 8.01 20.81 -3.86
N LEU A 27 8.43 19.54 -3.82
CA LEU A 27 8.39 18.74 -2.60
C LEU A 27 9.27 19.34 -1.49
N ASP A 28 10.49 19.79 -1.79
CA ASP A 28 11.38 20.41 -0.81
C ASP A 28 10.77 21.69 -0.20
N GLN A 29 10.02 22.47 -0.99
CA GLN A 29 9.32 23.67 -0.51
C GLN A 29 8.22 23.33 0.51
N GLU A 30 7.39 22.33 0.20
CA GLU A 30 6.28 21.90 1.06
C GLU A 30 6.75 21.24 2.37
N LEU A 31 7.90 20.55 2.34
CA LEU A 31 8.39 19.79 3.49
C LEU A 31 8.87 20.66 4.66
N SER A 32 9.19 21.93 4.41
CA SER A 32 9.66 22.86 5.45
C SER A 32 8.69 23.00 6.63
N ALA A 33 7.38 22.76 6.41
CA ALA A 33 6.34 22.87 7.42
C ALA A 33 5.93 21.53 8.08
N LEU A 34 6.51 20.39 7.65
CA LEU A 34 6.00 19.05 7.99
C LEU A 34 7.02 18.23 8.80
N SER A 35 7.32 18.69 10.02
CA SER A 35 8.34 18.08 10.91
C SER A 35 8.07 16.63 11.34
N PHE A 36 6.83 16.15 11.18
CA PHE A 36 6.42 14.77 11.46
C PHE A 36 6.82 13.79 10.33
N ILE A 37 7.16 14.28 9.14
CA ILE A 37 7.68 13.46 8.04
C ILE A 37 9.13 13.13 8.35
N ARG A 38 9.41 11.84 8.49
CA ARG A 38 10.71 11.31 8.91
C ARG A 38 11.58 10.91 7.74
N SER A 39 10.98 10.48 6.63
CA SER A 39 11.70 10.23 5.38
C SER A 39 10.71 10.12 4.21
N ILE A 40 11.19 10.42 3.00
CA ILE A 40 10.47 10.10 1.76
C ILE A 40 11.41 9.32 0.84
N LEU A 41 10.88 8.23 0.28
CA LEU A 41 11.59 7.36 -0.64
C LEU A 41 10.85 7.32 -1.97
N LEU A 42 11.60 7.51 -3.07
CA LEU A 42 11.15 7.16 -4.40
C LEU A 42 11.31 5.66 -4.60
N ILE A 43 10.27 5.02 -5.11
CA ILE A 43 10.21 3.59 -5.34
C ILE A 43 10.35 3.31 -6.82
N GLU A 44 11.22 2.38 -7.18
CA GLU A 44 11.52 1.97 -8.55
C GLU A 44 11.68 3.18 -9.52
N PRO A 45 12.47 4.19 -9.16
CA PRO A 45 12.45 5.50 -9.82
C PRO A 45 12.70 5.40 -11.33
N GLU A 46 13.64 4.56 -11.74
CA GLU A 46 13.98 4.34 -13.16
C GLU A 46 12.85 3.69 -13.97
N HIS A 47 12.13 2.75 -13.37
CA HIS A 47 11.00 2.10 -14.03
C HIS A 47 9.80 3.05 -14.09
N ASN A 48 9.49 3.72 -12.98
CA ASN A 48 8.33 4.58 -12.87
C ASN A 48 8.45 5.85 -13.73
N MET A 49 9.64 6.47 -13.83
CA MET A 49 9.84 7.62 -14.72
C MET A 49 9.56 7.30 -16.19
N ARG A 50 9.94 6.11 -16.67
CA ARG A 50 9.61 5.65 -18.04
C ARG A 50 8.10 5.53 -18.29
N LEU A 51 7.32 5.34 -17.24
CA LEU A 51 5.86 5.27 -17.27
C LEU A 51 5.21 6.64 -16.99
N ASN A 52 5.99 7.73 -16.98
CA ASN A 52 5.55 9.06 -16.58
C ASN A 52 4.85 9.03 -15.20
N ARG A 53 5.46 8.30 -14.26
CA ARG A 53 4.91 8.02 -12.94
C ARG A 53 5.97 8.23 -11.85
N ALA A 54 5.53 8.62 -10.66
CA ALA A 54 6.34 8.59 -9.44
C ALA A 54 5.58 7.84 -8.34
N GLU A 55 6.27 6.94 -7.65
CA GLU A 55 5.74 6.23 -6.48
C GLU A 55 6.55 6.64 -5.24
N PHE A 56 5.86 7.09 -4.21
CA PHE A 56 6.46 7.56 -2.95
C PHE A 56 6.09 6.64 -1.79
N LEU A 57 7.08 6.27 -0.99
CA LEU A 57 6.87 5.81 0.38
C LEU A 57 7.20 6.96 1.32
N ILE A 58 6.19 7.45 2.04
CA ILE A 58 6.29 8.56 2.98
C ILE A 58 6.22 8.01 4.39
N LEU A 59 7.28 8.20 5.16
CA LEU A 59 7.37 7.74 6.53
C LEU A 59 7.04 8.88 7.49
N ILE A 60 6.01 8.69 8.30
CA ILE A 60 5.63 9.60 9.38
C ILE A 60 6.05 9.04 10.73
N ASP A 61 6.16 9.91 11.72
CA ASP A 61 6.64 9.54 13.05
C ASP A 61 5.77 8.46 13.71
N GLN A 62 4.48 8.74 13.83
CA GLN A 62 3.52 7.87 14.49
C GLN A 62 2.23 7.78 13.67
N GLU A 63 1.43 6.76 13.98
CA GLU A 63 0.15 6.51 13.33
C GLU A 63 -0.87 7.58 13.75
N ASN A 64 -0.91 8.71 13.03
CA ASN A 64 -1.78 9.84 13.33
C ASN A 64 -2.59 10.25 12.08
N LEU A 65 -3.90 10.39 12.23
CA LEU A 65 -4.81 10.71 11.12
C LEU A 65 -4.57 12.12 10.57
N ALA A 66 -4.38 13.12 11.44
CA ALA A 66 -4.15 14.51 11.03
C ALA A 66 -2.82 14.66 10.28
N ASP A 67 -1.76 13.99 10.74
CA ASP A 67 -0.47 13.98 10.05
C ASP A 67 -0.54 13.27 8.70
N ARG A 68 -1.28 12.15 8.61
CA ARG A 68 -1.56 11.48 7.34
C ARG A 68 -2.33 12.38 6.37
N GLN A 69 -3.35 13.08 6.85
CA GLN A 69 -4.10 14.04 6.04
C GLN A 69 -3.20 15.16 5.53
N LYS A 70 -2.35 15.75 6.38
CA LYS A 70 -1.38 16.78 5.96
C LYS A 70 -0.40 16.26 4.91
N ALA A 71 0.18 15.08 5.12
CA ALA A 71 1.08 14.46 4.13
C ALA A 71 0.36 14.16 2.80
N ARG A 72 -0.91 13.76 2.85
CA ARG A 72 -1.72 13.54 1.66
C ARG A 72 -2.05 14.84 0.93
N SER A 73 -2.39 15.91 1.66
CA SER A 73 -2.61 17.24 1.09
C SER A 73 -1.37 17.75 0.35
N MET A 74 -0.18 17.56 0.93
CA MET A 74 1.09 17.88 0.27
C MET A 74 1.23 17.15 -1.08
N ILE A 75 1.04 15.82 -1.12
CA ILE A 75 1.14 15.07 -2.38
C ILE A 75 0.05 15.50 -3.37
N ASN A 76 -1.17 15.79 -2.90
CA ASN A 76 -2.23 16.29 -3.76
C ASN A 76 -1.89 17.64 -4.39
N GLU A 77 -1.17 18.50 -3.67
CA GLU A 77 -0.68 19.77 -4.22
C GLU A 77 0.41 19.55 -5.28
N LEU A 78 1.35 18.64 -5.02
CA LEU A 78 2.35 18.25 -6.04
C LEU A 78 1.70 17.67 -7.31
N ARG A 79 0.63 16.88 -7.15
CA ARG A 79 -0.13 16.34 -8.28
C ARG A 79 -0.78 17.42 -9.14
N ARG A 80 -1.27 18.52 -8.53
CA ARG A 80 -1.93 19.61 -9.26
C ARG A 80 -0.97 20.37 -10.17
N HIS A 81 0.31 20.43 -9.78
CA HIS A 81 1.35 21.15 -10.50
C HIS A 81 2.23 20.26 -11.39
N SER A 82 1.93 18.96 -11.46
CA SER A 82 2.75 18.00 -12.19
C SER A 82 1.95 17.24 -13.24
N ASN A 83 2.58 16.98 -14.39
CA ASN A 83 2.06 16.10 -15.43
C ASN A 83 2.42 14.62 -15.20
N ILE A 84 3.15 14.32 -14.13
CA ILE A 84 3.53 12.95 -13.75
C ILE A 84 2.45 12.36 -12.85
N ARG A 85 2.06 11.11 -13.12
CA ARG A 85 1.16 10.39 -12.23
C ARG A 85 1.86 10.08 -10.91
N MET A 86 1.36 10.60 -9.79
CA MET A 86 1.97 10.35 -8.48
C MET A 86 1.12 9.41 -7.64
N GLU A 87 1.76 8.39 -7.05
CA GLU A 87 1.15 7.47 -6.09
C GLU A 87 1.90 7.53 -4.77
N ASP A 88 1.16 7.57 -3.66
CA ASP A 88 1.72 7.66 -2.31
C ASP A 88 1.30 6.46 -1.46
N LEU A 89 2.25 5.98 -0.67
CA LEU A 89 2.04 5.10 0.46
C LEU A 89 2.56 5.79 1.72
N ILE A 90 1.66 6.17 2.62
CA ILE A 90 2.00 6.84 3.87
C ILE A 90 1.96 5.81 5.00
N LEU A 91 3.09 5.60 5.68
CA LEU A 91 3.21 4.65 6.79
C LEU A 91 3.89 5.29 8.00
N SER A 92 3.47 4.92 9.19
CA SER A 92 4.26 5.16 10.40
C SER A 92 5.54 4.30 10.40
N GLN A 93 6.57 4.76 11.11
CA GLN A 93 7.80 3.99 11.26
C GLN A 93 7.55 2.60 11.86
N GLY A 94 6.64 2.48 12.83
CA GLY A 94 6.25 1.21 13.44
C GLY A 94 5.68 0.22 12.41
N LYS A 95 4.71 0.67 11.60
CA LYS A 95 4.12 -0.17 10.54
C LYS A 95 5.13 -0.62 9.50
N LEU A 96 6.08 0.25 9.12
CA LEU A 96 7.16 -0.13 8.22
C LEU A 96 7.96 -1.32 8.78
N ILE A 97 8.36 -1.25 10.07
CA ILE A 97 9.10 -2.33 10.72
C ILE A 97 8.25 -3.60 10.83
N ASP A 98 6.95 -3.47 11.08
CA ASP A 98 6.02 -4.61 11.12
C ASP A 98 5.94 -5.35 9.78
N PHE A 99 5.91 -4.63 8.66
CA PHE A 99 5.97 -5.27 7.33
C PHE A 99 7.32 -5.93 7.06
N LEU A 100 8.42 -5.31 7.49
CA LEU A 100 9.76 -5.83 7.27
C LEU A 100 10.10 -7.06 8.11
N LYS A 101 9.53 -7.17 9.32
CA LYS A 101 9.73 -8.32 10.23
C LYS A 101 8.84 -9.51 9.89
N SER A 102 7.71 -9.28 9.20
CA SER A 102 6.76 -10.34 8.81
C SER A 102 7.47 -11.46 8.04
N SER A 103 7.02 -12.70 8.18
CA SER A 103 7.47 -13.81 7.32
C SER A 103 6.82 -13.81 5.94
N GLU A 104 5.69 -13.12 5.80
CA GLU A 104 4.87 -13.10 4.58
C GLU A 104 5.54 -12.31 3.46
N LYS A 105 5.30 -12.73 2.22
CA LYS A 105 5.64 -11.93 1.04
C LYS A 105 4.71 -10.72 0.96
N ASN A 106 5.28 -9.51 0.92
CA ASN A 106 4.52 -8.28 0.98
C ASN A 106 5.19 -7.17 0.15
N PRO A 107 4.41 -6.16 -0.30
CA PRO A 107 4.91 -5.14 -1.23
C PRO A 107 6.02 -4.27 -0.67
N ILE A 108 6.03 -4.00 0.64
CA ILE A 108 7.07 -3.16 1.24
C ILE A 108 8.46 -3.77 1.06
N LYS A 109 8.58 -5.08 1.25
CA LYS A 109 9.86 -5.78 1.08
C LYS A 109 10.39 -5.72 -0.35
N GLU A 110 9.48 -5.76 -1.32
CA GLU A 110 9.80 -5.65 -2.74
C GLU A 110 10.15 -4.20 -3.10
N MET A 111 9.32 -3.23 -2.70
CA MET A 111 9.52 -1.80 -2.95
C MET A 111 10.86 -1.31 -2.39
N LEU A 112 11.31 -1.85 -1.25
CA LEU A 112 12.55 -1.38 -0.63
C LEU A 112 13.83 -1.93 -1.27
N SER A 113 13.71 -2.90 -2.20
CA SER A 113 14.84 -3.46 -2.95
C SER A 113 15.37 -2.51 -4.04
N ASP A 114 14.50 -1.64 -4.57
CA ASP A 114 14.82 -0.64 -5.60
C ASP A 114 14.18 0.70 -5.24
N LYS A 115 14.97 1.57 -4.60
CA LYS A 115 14.51 2.85 -4.08
C LYS A 115 15.64 3.89 -4.03
N ILE A 116 15.25 5.15 -3.91
CA ILE A 116 16.15 6.27 -3.56
C ILE A 116 15.50 7.06 -2.43
N ALA A 117 16.21 7.26 -1.31
CA ALA A 117 15.72 8.10 -0.21
C ALA A 117 15.99 9.57 -0.52
N ILE A 118 14.95 10.29 -0.95
CA ILE A 118 15.03 11.67 -1.45
C ILE A 118 14.93 12.73 -0.34
N TYR A 119 14.36 12.38 0.82
CA TYR A 119 14.23 13.24 1.98
C TYR A 119 14.60 12.53 3.27
N LEU A 120 15.42 13.19 4.10
CA LEU A 120 15.94 12.69 5.37
C LEU A 120 16.41 11.22 5.31
N PRO A 121 17.32 10.84 4.40
CA PRO A 121 17.78 9.45 4.25
C PRO A 121 18.42 8.89 5.53
N GLN A 122 18.98 9.76 6.37
CA GLN A 122 19.54 9.37 7.66
C GLN A 122 18.51 8.84 8.64
N SER A 123 17.35 9.45 8.70
CA SER A 123 16.26 8.98 9.56
C SER A 123 15.82 7.58 9.15
N PHE A 124 15.67 7.32 7.85
CA PHE A 124 15.34 5.99 7.33
C PHE A 124 16.39 4.95 7.68
N TRP A 125 17.67 5.20 7.38
CA TRP A 125 18.73 4.22 7.65
C TRP A 125 18.95 4.00 9.15
N ASN A 126 18.76 5.04 9.99
CA ASN A 126 18.80 4.89 11.44
C ASN A 126 17.64 4.04 11.96
N LEU A 127 16.43 4.17 11.41
CA LEU A 127 15.30 3.30 11.74
C LEU A 127 15.62 1.82 11.45
N ILE A 128 16.13 1.53 10.25
CA ILE A 128 16.53 0.17 9.85
C ILE A 128 17.65 -0.37 10.77
N ARG A 129 18.68 0.45 11.03
CA ARG A 129 19.79 0.09 11.91
C ARG A 129 19.30 -0.19 13.33
N ASN A 130 18.43 0.65 13.88
CA ASN A 130 17.90 0.49 15.23
C ASN A 130 17.11 -0.80 15.35
N ALA A 131 16.24 -1.12 14.39
CA ALA A 131 15.52 -2.38 14.37
C ALA A 131 16.47 -3.59 14.38
N TYR A 132 17.57 -3.55 13.60
CA TYR A 132 18.59 -4.60 13.60
C TYR A 132 19.31 -4.73 14.95
N ILE A 133 19.73 -3.62 15.55
CA ILE A 133 20.40 -3.59 16.87
C ILE A 133 19.50 -4.21 17.96
N HIS A 134 18.19 -4.01 17.87
CA HIS A 134 17.21 -4.59 18.80
C HIS A 134 16.76 -6.01 18.42
N GLY A 135 17.50 -6.70 17.54
CA GLY A 135 17.26 -8.10 17.20
C GLY A 135 16.14 -8.35 16.20
N THR A 136 15.61 -7.31 15.53
CA THR A 136 14.59 -7.49 14.50
C THR A 136 15.22 -8.05 13.22
N ARG A 137 14.76 -9.24 12.80
CA ARG A 137 15.18 -9.84 11.53
C ARG A 137 14.42 -9.24 10.36
N ILE A 138 14.96 -8.15 9.80
CA ILE A 138 14.47 -7.52 8.59
C ILE A 138 14.69 -8.42 7.37
N ARG A 139 13.69 -8.52 6.50
CA ARG A 139 13.76 -9.27 5.24
C ARG A 139 13.40 -8.35 4.08
N PHE A 140 14.19 -8.40 3.01
CA PHE A 140 13.89 -7.76 1.73
C PHE A 140 13.66 -8.85 0.68
N ASP A 141 12.79 -8.58 -0.28
CA ASP A 141 12.46 -9.52 -1.35
C ASP A 141 12.87 -8.92 -2.70
N ASN A 142 13.85 -9.54 -3.36
CA ASN A 142 14.33 -9.07 -4.67
C ASN A 142 13.45 -9.56 -5.84
N GLU A 143 12.51 -10.48 -5.57
CA GLU A 143 11.61 -11.03 -6.57
C GLU A 143 10.25 -10.35 -6.53
N ARG A 144 9.89 -9.68 -7.63
CA ARG A 144 8.58 -9.05 -7.77
C ARG A 144 7.45 -10.07 -7.79
N THR A 145 6.35 -9.76 -7.10
CA THR A 145 5.12 -10.54 -7.18
C THR A 145 4.26 -10.02 -8.32
N ASN A 146 3.89 -10.91 -9.24
CA ASN A 146 2.82 -10.62 -10.19
C ASN A 146 1.49 -11.07 -9.59
N LEU A 147 0.70 -10.09 -9.11
CA LEU A 147 -0.57 -10.32 -8.43
C LEU A 147 -1.59 -11.08 -9.28
N SER A 148 -1.60 -10.89 -10.60
CA SER A 148 -2.52 -11.60 -11.50
C SER A 148 -2.07 -13.04 -11.79
N LYS A 149 -0.88 -13.44 -11.34
CA LYS A 149 -0.29 -14.77 -11.55
C LYS A 149 -0.03 -15.52 -10.24
N ILE A 150 -0.60 -15.07 -9.11
CA ILE A 150 -0.61 -15.87 -7.88
C ILE A 150 -1.34 -17.19 -8.19
N LYS A 151 -0.70 -18.32 -7.86
CA LYS A 151 -1.25 -19.65 -8.17
C LYS A 151 -2.51 -19.87 -7.36
N GLU A 152 -3.48 -20.58 -7.95
CA GLU A 152 -4.73 -20.93 -7.26
C GLU A 152 -4.49 -21.67 -5.94
N SER A 153 -3.50 -22.56 -5.89
CA SER A 153 -3.11 -23.26 -4.66
C SER A 153 -2.60 -22.32 -3.57
N ASP A 154 -1.86 -21.28 -3.94
CA ASP A 154 -1.37 -20.27 -3.00
C ASP A 154 -2.53 -19.37 -2.54
N LEU A 155 -3.44 -19.01 -3.46
CA LEU A 155 -4.63 -18.21 -3.14
C LEU A 155 -5.54 -18.96 -2.15
N ALA A 156 -5.85 -20.23 -2.41
CA ALA A 156 -6.64 -21.07 -1.52
C ALA A 156 -5.96 -21.25 -0.14
N TYR A 157 -4.64 -21.46 -0.13
CA TYR A 157 -3.85 -21.54 1.12
C TYR A 157 -4.05 -20.30 1.98
N ASN A 158 -3.86 -19.11 1.40
CA ASN A 158 -3.96 -17.87 2.15
C ASN A 158 -5.41 -17.51 2.52
N LEU A 159 -6.39 -17.81 1.66
CA LEU A 159 -7.81 -17.58 1.96
C LEU A 159 -8.25 -18.30 3.24
N ALA A 160 -7.93 -19.58 3.41
CA ALA A 160 -8.29 -20.25 4.65
C ALA A 160 -7.39 -19.86 5.83
N LYS A 161 -6.11 -19.53 5.60
CA LYS A 161 -5.24 -18.92 6.64
C LYS A 161 -5.92 -17.68 7.24
N PHE A 162 -6.56 -16.87 6.39
CA PHE A 162 -7.30 -15.67 6.81
C PHE A 162 -8.78 -15.94 7.18
N GLY A 163 -9.17 -17.21 7.25
CA GLY A 163 -10.45 -17.64 7.80
C GLY A 163 -11.61 -17.74 6.80
N TYR A 164 -11.34 -17.81 5.49
CA TYR A 164 -12.33 -18.10 4.45
C TYR A 164 -12.16 -19.54 3.93
N LYS A 165 -12.99 -20.47 4.41
CA LYS A 165 -12.82 -21.92 4.20
C LYS A 165 -13.66 -22.50 3.04
N GLU A 166 -14.56 -21.72 2.44
CA GLU A 166 -15.47 -22.18 1.38
C GLU A 166 -14.80 -22.50 0.04
N LEU A 167 -13.56 -22.02 -0.20
CA LEU A 167 -12.84 -22.21 -1.47
C LEU A 167 -11.87 -23.40 -1.53
N GLY A 168 -11.98 -24.41 -0.65
CA GLY A 168 -11.35 -25.71 -0.92
C GLY A 168 -11.13 -26.64 0.29
N PRO A 169 -11.26 -27.97 0.12
CA PRO A 169 -11.00 -28.96 1.16
C PRO A 169 -9.49 -29.15 1.34
N GLU A 170 -9.02 -29.11 2.58
CA GLU A 170 -7.65 -29.42 3.04
C GLU A 170 -6.48 -28.77 2.29
N ILE A 171 -5.94 -27.73 2.89
CA ILE A 171 -4.84 -26.95 2.32
C ILE A 171 -3.49 -27.64 2.53
N ARG A 172 -2.87 -27.97 1.40
CA ARG A 172 -1.43 -28.28 1.32
C ARG A 172 -0.62 -26.98 1.37
N GLN A 173 0.62 -27.07 1.84
CA GLN A 173 1.56 -25.96 2.02
C GLN A 173 1.66 -25.08 0.76
N GLY A 174 1.39 -23.78 0.90
CA GLY A 174 1.51 -22.77 -0.15
C GLY A 174 2.49 -21.65 0.23
N LYS A 175 2.75 -20.73 -0.71
CA LYS A 175 3.53 -19.52 -0.41
C LYS A 175 2.72 -18.58 0.48
N ASP A 176 3.37 -18.03 1.50
CA ASP A 176 2.73 -17.13 2.45
C ASP A 176 2.73 -15.69 1.92
N TYR A 177 1.56 -15.14 1.65
CA TYR A 177 1.37 -13.79 1.11
C TYR A 177 0.63 -12.93 2.13
N SER A 178 1.01 -11.65 2.22
CA SER A 178 0.24 -10.66 2.98
C SER A 178 -1.19 -10.58 2.49
N MET A 179 -2.10 -10.22 3.40
CA MET A 179 -3.52 -10.10 3.11
C MET A 179 -3.80 -9.08 2.00
N GLU A 180 -3.04 -7.98 1.97
CA GLU A 180 -3.19 -6.95 0.96
C GLU A 180 -2.88 -7.48 -0.44
N TYR A 181 -1.88 -8.36 -0.60
CA TYR A 181 -1.62 -9.04 -1.87
C TYR A 181 -2.72 -10.00 -2.27
N ILE A 182 -3.30 -10.74 -1.33
CA ILE A 182 -4.40 -11.66 -1.62
C ILE A 182 -5.66 -10.90 -2.05
N ILE A 183 -6.04 -9.86 -1.31
CA ILE A 183 -7.16 -8.99 -1.68
C ILE A 183 -6.91 -8.35 -3.05
N SER A 184 -5.70 -7.83 -3.30
CA SER A 184 -5.36 -7.21 -4.58
C SER A 184 -5.43 -8.21 -5.74
N SER A 185 -4.90 -9.42 -5.56
CA SER A 185 -4.96 -10.49 -6.57
C SER A 185 -6.40 -10.89 -6.90
N ILE A 186 -7.26 -10.98 -5.89
CA ILE A 186 -8.69 -11.24 -6.05
C ILE A 186 -9.37 -10.14 -6.87
N LEU A 187 -9.15 -8.86 -6.52
CA LEU A 187 -9.80 -7.72 -7.18
C LEU A 187 -9.29 -7.46 -8.59
N MET A 188 -8.06 -7.87 -8.89
CA MET A 188 -7.51 -7.86 -10.25
C MET A 188 -8.09 -8.97 -11.13
N GLY A 189 -8.70 -10.00 -10.54
CA GLY A 189 -9.43 -11.04 -11.27
C GLY A 189 -10.84 -10.60 -11.67
N ASP A 190 -11.49 -11.43 -12.48
CA ASP A 190 -12.86 -11.21 -12.98
C ASP A 190 -13.89 -12.19 -12.38
N ASP A 191 -13.51 -12.97 -11.36
CA ASP A 191 -14.42 -13.93 -10.71
C ASP A 191 -15.23 -13.24 -9.59
N PRO A 192 -16.55 -13.01 -9.77
CA PRO A 192 -17.38 -12.31 -8.79
C PRO A 192 -17.46 -13.03 -7.44
N ARG A 193 -17.34 -14.36 -7.41
CA ARG A 193 -17.35 -15.13 -6.16
C ARG A 193 -16.13 -14.83 -5.31
N ARG A 194 -15.00 -14.52 -5.94
CA ARG A 194 -13.78 -14.13 -5.22
C ARG A 194 -13.88 -12.70 -4.69
N VAL A 195 -14.52 -11.78 -5.43
CA VAL A 195 -14.75 -10.40 -4.95
C VAL A 195 -15.49 -10.40 -3.61
N ALA A 196 -16.49 -11.26 -3.45
CA ALA A 196 -17.18 -11.41 -2.17
C ALA A 196 -16.30 -12.04 -1.07
N ALA A 197 -15.33 -12.88 -1.41
CA ALA A 197 -14.32 -13.32 -0.43
C ALA A 197 -13.45 -12.15 0.05
N ALA A 198 -13.08 -11.22 -0.84
CA ALA A 198 -12.35 -10.02 -0.44
C ALA A 198 -13.13 -9.15 0.55
N SER A 199 -14.46 -9.06 0.46
CA SER A 199 -15.25 -8.31 1.44
C SER A 199 -15.15 -8.90 2.84
N ILE A 200 -15.18 -10.24 2.94
CA ILE A 200 -14.99 -10.94 4.22
C ILE A 200 -13.59 -10.70 4.76
N LEU A 201 -12.55 -10.82 3.93
CA LEU A 201 -11.17 -10.57 4.35
C LEU A 201 -11.01 -9.16 4.90
N ILE A 202 -11.51 -8.15 4.18
CA ILE A 202 -11.44 -6.75 4.56
C ILE A 202 -12.22 -6.52 5.87
N SER A 203 -13.46 -6.99 5.95
CA SER A 203 -14.30 -6.79 7.11
C SER A 203 -13.72 -7.49 8.34
N LYS A 204 -13.41 -8.77 8.26
CA LYS A 204 -13.00 -9.53 9.44
C LYS A 204 -11.64 -9.12 10.01
N ASN A 205 -10.68 -8.81 9.13
CA ASN A 205 -9.28 -8.71 9.53
C ASN A 205 -8.72 -7.29 9.52
N ARG A 206 -9.46 -6.32 8.95
CA ARG A 206 -9.05 -4.90 8.90
C ARG A 206 -7.61 -4.71 8.39
N PRO A 207 -7.33 -5.09 7.12
CA PRO A 207 -5.99 -4.97 6.53
C PRO A 207 -5.52 -3.51 6.49
N SER A 208 -4.26 -3.28 6.14
CA SER A 208 -3.73 -1.94 5.95
C SER A 208 -4.40 -1.25 4.74
N PHE A 209 -5.38 -0.40 5.01
CA PHE A 209 -6.08 0.37 3.99
C PHE A 209 -5.15 1.30 3.20
N GLU A 210 -4.11 1.87 3.82
CA GLU A 210 -3.11 2.67 3.10
C GLU A 210 -2.38 1.84 2.05
N LEU A 211 -2.07 0.59 2.37
CA LEU A 211 -1.37 -0.30 1.46
C LEU A 211 -2.30 -0.82 0.35
N LEU A 212 -3.54 -1.19 0.68
CA LEU A 212 -4.55 -1.55 -0.32
C LEU A 212 -4.84 -0.40 -1.27
N LYS A 213 -4.97 0.83 -0.75
CA LYS A 213 -5.13 2.05 -1.55
C LYS A 213 -3.97 2.20 -2.53
N PHE A 214 -2.73 2.14 -2.04
CA PHE A 214 -1.53 2.22 -2.88
C PHE A 214 -1.52 1.15 -3.98
N LEU A 215 -1.77 -0.13 -3.64
CA LEU A 215 -1.80 -1.24 -4.60
C LEU A 215 -2.91 -1.08 -5.64
N SER A 216 -4.10 -0.65 -5.21
CA SER A 216 -5.24 -0.47 -6.11
C SER A 216 -5.00 0.61 -7.16
N MET A 217 -4.33 1.70 -6.77
CA MET A 217 -3.91 2.73 -7.69
C MET A 217 -2.80 2.20 -8.59
N ARG A 218 -1.81 1.50 -8.02
CA ARG A 218 -0.66 0.96 -8.74
C ARG A 218 -1.04 -0.02 -9.85
N HIS A 219 -2.06 -0.83 -9.62
CA HIS A 219 -2.46 -1.91 -10.53
C HIS A 219 -3.82 -1.67 -11.21
N GLY A 220 -4.45 -0.52 -11.01
CA GLY A 220 -5.64 -0.11 -11.75
C GLY A 220 -6.96 -0.78 -11.32
N PHE A 221 -7.11 -1.11 -10.04
CA PHE A 221 -8.35 -1.66 -9.48
C PHE A 221 -8.99 -0.77 -8.39
N ALA A 222 -8.62 0.52 -8.35
CA ALA A 222 -9.10 1.49 -7.36
C ALA A 222 -10.63 1.61 -7.31
N GLU A 223 -11.30 1.65 -8.47
CA GLU A 223 -12.76 1.76 -8.55
C GLU A 223 -13.47 0.54 -7.96
N LYS A 224 -12.94 -0.67 -8.23
CA LYS A 224 -13.42 -1.94 -7.66
C LYS A 224 -13.25 -1.98 -6.15
N LEU A 225 -12.09 -1.57 -5.63
CA LEU A 225 -11.85 -1.52 -4.20
C LEU A 225 -12.75 -0.48 -3.52
N LEU A 226 -12.96 0.69 -4.13
CA LEU A 226 -13.85 1.71 -3.58
C LEU A 226 -15.30 1.22 -3.48
N GLY A 227 -15.85 0.65 -4.55
CA GLY A 227 -17.22 0.09 -4.52
C GLY A 227 -17.38 -1.00 -3.47
N LEU A 228 -16.35 -1.86 -3.30
CA LEU A 228 -16.34 -2.87 -2.25
C LEU A 228 -16.32 -2.26 -0.84
N LEU A 229 -15.51 -1.23 -0.60
CA LEU A 229 -15.44 -0.54 0.69
C LEU A 229 -16.75 0.17 1.03
N GLU A 230 -17.40 0.79 0.06
CA GLU A 230 -18.72 1.42 0.25
C GLU A 230 -19.77 0.38 0.64
N ALA A 231 -19.87 -0.73 -0.10
CA ALA A 231 -20.79 -1.82 0.23
C ALA A 231 -20.54 -2.40 1.63
N ILE A 232 -19.27 -2.62 2.01
CA ILE A 232 -18.91 -3.09 3.35
C ILE A 232 -19.32 -2.07 4.42
N ASN A 233 -19.06 -0.78 4.20
CA ASN A 233 -19.36 0.27 5.17
C ASN A 233 -20.87 0.49 5.33
N ASP A 234 -21.67 0.26 4.28
CA ASP A 234 -23.12 0.32 4.35
C ASP A 234 -23.72 -0.85 5.16
N ILE A 235 -23.04 -2.01 5.19
CA ILE A 235 -23.45 -3.20 5.95
C ILE A 235 -22.92 -3.18 7.38
N SER A 236 -21.64 -2.80 7.55
CA SER A 236 -20.92 -2.77 8.83
C SER A 236 -20.08 -1.49 8.91
N PRO A 237 -20.71 -0.36 9.27
CA PRO A 237 -20.04 0.93 9.31
C PRO A 237 -18.88 0.93 10.29
N ALA A 238 -17.75 1.50 9.88
CA ALA A 238 -16.62 1.73 10.77
C ALA A 238 -15.82 2.97 10.36
N PRO A 239 -15.22 3.70 11.32
CA PRO A 239 -14.42 4.90 11.03
C PRO A 239 -13.31 4.64 10.03
N GLU A 240 -12.61 3.51 10.14
CA GLU A 240 -11.51 3.14 9.25
C GLU A 240 -11.94 2.96 7.78
N PHE A 241 -13.18 2.50 7.55
CA PHE A 241 -13.73 2.41 6.19
C PHE A 241 -14.09 3.78 5.65
N SER A 242 -14.72 4.61 6.48
CA SER A 242 -15.09 5.98 6.10
C SER A 242 -13.87 6.82 5.74
N ASP A 243 -12.78 6.68 6.50
CA ASP A 243 -11.49 7.31 6.22
C ASP A 243 -10.89 6.81 4.90
N ALA A 244 -10.92 5.49 4.66
CA ALA A 244 -10.43 4.90 3.42
C ALA A 244 -11.25 5.34 2.20
N ILE A 245 -12.57 5.35 2.29
CA ILE A 245 -13.49 5.81 1.23
C ILE A 245 -13.22 7.29 0.92
N SER A 246 -13.11 8.14 1.94
CA SER A 246 -12.82 9.57 1.78
C SER A 246 -11.50 9.79 1.03
N ALA A 247 -10.47 8.98 1.34
CA ALA A 247 -9.19 9.02 0.65
C ALA A 247 -9.28 8.78 -0.87
N PHE A 248 -10.17 7.88 -1.30
CA PHE A 248 -10.41 7.63 -2.73
C PHE A 248 -11.20 8.76 -3.38
N LYS A 249 -12.24 9.27 -2.70
CA LYS A 249 -13.08 10.37 -3.20
C LYS A 249 -12.30 11.66 -3.38
N GLU A 250 -11.39 11.99 -2.45
CA GLU A 250 -10.46 13.12 -2.57
C GLU A 250 -9.58 13.04 -3.83
N ARG A 251 -9.35 11.83 -4.35
CA ARG A 251 -8.59 11.59 -5.58
C ARG A 251 -9.46 11.52 -6.84
N GLY A 252 -10.76 11.81 -6.72
CA GLY A 252 -11.70 11.81 -7.83
C GLY A 252 -12.01 10.41 -8.38
N ILE A 253 -11.78 9.36 -7.60
CA ILE A 253 -12.11 7.99 -8.00
C ILE A 253 -13.60 7.77 -7.84
N ASN A 254 -14.24 7.19 -8.86
CA ASN A 254 -15.63 6.80 -8.82
C ASN A 254 -15.73 5.29 -8.52
N PRO A 255 -16.69 4.85 -7.69
CA PRO A 255 -16.88 3.44 -7.39
C PRO A 255 -17.37 2.68 -8.62
N SER A 256 -16.89 1.46 -8.82
CA SER A 256 -17.55 0.53 -9.74
C SER A 256 -18.70 -0.19 -9.04
N SER A 257 -19.73 -0.57 -9.78
CA SER A 257 -20.83 -1.40 -9.24
C SER A 257 -20.29 -2.73 -8.69
N VAL A 258 -20.79 -3.11 -7.51
CA VAL A 258 -20.57 -4.43 -6.90
C VAL A 258 -21.92 -5.09 -6.61
N ASP A 259 -21.95 -6.41 -6.43
CA ASP A 259 -23.18 -7.13 -6.05
C ASP A 259 -23.38 -7.05 -4.54
N ASP A 260 -24.09 -6.00 -4.10
CA ASP A 260 -24.38 -5.74 -2.68
C ASP A 260 -25.15 -6.88 -2.01
N GLY A 261 -26.00 -7.60 -2.76
CA GLY A 261 -26.80 -8.71 -2.24
C GLY A 261 -25.92 -9.89 -1.88
N GLN A 262 -24.99 -10.26 -2.77
CA GLN A 262 -24.03 -11.32 -2.51
C GLN A 262 -23.07 -10.95 -1.36
N ILE A 263 -22.58 -9.71 -1.33
CA ILE A 263 -21.69 -9.22 -0.28
C ILE A 263 -22.40 -9.27 1.08
N ARG A 264 -23.65 -8.79 1.17
CA ARG A 264 -24.45 -8.80 2.40
C ARG A 264 -24.65 -10.22 2.93
N ASN A 265 -25.12 -11.14 2.09
CA ASN A 265 -25.36 -12.53 2.50
C ASN A 265 -24.09 -13.19 3.07
N LEU A 266 -22.95 -12.98 2.41
CA LEU A 266 -21.68 -13.53 2.85
C LEU A 266 -21.14 -12.85 4.13
N MET A 267 -21.29 -11.54 4.26
CA MET A 267 -20.90 -10.85 5.48
C MET A 267 -21.74 -11.29 6.68
N GLU A 268 -23.05 -11.52 6.53
CA GLU A 268 -23.89 -12.04 7.61
C GLU A 268 -23.49 -13.45 8.08
N LEU A 269 -22.97 -14.28 7.18
CA LEU A 269 -22.49 -15.62 7.51
C LEU A 269 -21.14 -15.60 8.25
N TYR A 270 -20.26 -14.66 7.92
CA TYR A 270 -18.85 -14.70 8.31
C TYR A 270 -18.40 -13.61 9.30
N VAL A 271 -19.15 -12.51 9.41
CA VAL A 271 -18.82 -11.36 10.25
C VAL A 271 -19.81 -11.34 11.43
N PRO A 272 -19.36 -11.57 12.67
CA PRO A 272 -20.23 -11.49 13.84
C PRO A 272 -20.89 -10.12 13.91
N ARG A 273 -22.21 -10.06 14.11
CA ARG A 273 -22.90 -8.79 14.40
C ARG A 273 -22.35 -8.25 15.72
N THR A 274 -21.62 -7.14 15.66
CA THR A 274 -21.29 -6.35 16.86
C THR A 274 -22.57 -5.66 17.29
N GLY A 275 -23.20 -6.17 18.35
CA GLY A 275 -24.31 -5.53 19.06
C GLY A 275 -23.82 -4.41 19.95
#